data_AF-A0A950RP01-F1
#
_entry.id   AF-A0A950RP01-F1
#
_cell.length_a   1.000
_cell.length_b   1.000
_cell.length_c   1.000
_cell.angle_alpha   90.00
_cell.angle_beta   90.00
_cell.angle_gamma   90.00
#
_symmetry.space_group_name_H-M   'P 1'
#
loop_
_entity.id
_entity.type
_entity.pdbx_description
1 polymer ?
#
loop_
_entity_poly.entity_id
_entity_poly.type
_entity_poly.pdbx_seq_one_letter_code
_entity_poly.pdbx_strand_id
1 'polypeptide(L)'
;VCDTVARECSTQVPYVVLNRYDPRLPGLSAADLQRLQPGPTVLTVANDFRGVSSSLNHGRPLCQEAPHSPVLADLRTLAETLLHRSTQPKAQAASPSMLGRLIRAFRLE
;
A
#
# COMPACT_ATOMS: atom_id res chain seq x y z
N VAL A 1 -18.68 -21.86 -21.30
CA VAL A 1 -17.22 -21.99 -21.09
C VAL A 1 -16.90 -21.21 -19.84
N CYS A 2 -16.68 -21.88 -18.71
CA CYS A 2 -16.23 -21.25 -17.48
C CYS A 2 -14.72 -21.38 -17.44
N ASP A 3 -14.01 -20.28 -17.71
CA ASP A 3 -12.56 -20.25 -17.63
C ASP A 3 -12.16 -20.17 -16.16
N THR A 4 -11.77 -21.32 -15.62
CA THR A 4 -11.09 -21.40 -14.33
C THR A 4 -9.68 -20.87 -14.52
N VAL A 5 -9.44 -19.61 -14.12
CA VAL A 5 -8.08 -19.05 -14.08
C VAL A 5 -7.30 -19.84 -13.03
N ALA A 6 -6.42 -20.72 -13.50
CA ALA A 6 -5.49 -21.44 -12.65
C ALA A 6 -4.66 -20.41 -11.89
N ARG A 7 -4.78 -20.41 -10.55
CA ARG A 7 -3.94 -19.58 -9.68
C ARG A 7 -2.51 -20.12 -9.77
N GLU A 8 -1.67 -19.42 -10.51
CA GLU A 8 -0.24 -19.51 -10.28
C GLU A 8 0.01 -19.11 -8.82
N CYS A 9 0.51 -20.07 -8.04
CA CYS A 9 0.79 -19.86 -6.63
C CYS A 9 2.06 -19.01 -6.52
N SER A 10 1.91 -17.71 -6.74
CA SER A 10 3.00 -16.77 -6.50
C SER A 10 3.20 -16.66 -4.99
N THR A 11 4.44 -16.82 -4.54
CA THR A 11 4.85 -16.58 -3.13
C THR A 11 4.87 -15.09 -2.78
N GLN A 12 4.39 -14.23 -3.68
CA GLN A 12 4.32 -12.80 -3.45
C GLN A 12 3.08 -12.44 -2.64
N VAL A 13 3.33 -11.74 -1.55
CA VAL A 13 2.27 -11.14 -0.75
C VAL A 13 1.51 -10.13 -1.63
N PRO A 14 0.20 -10.34 -1.89
CA PRO A 14 -0.56 -9.49 -2.79
C PRO A 14 -0.76 -8.09 -2.22
N TYR A 15 -1.14 -7.14 -3.08
CA TYR A 15 -1.55 -5.81 -2.65
C TYR A 15 -3.05 -5.65 -2.81
N VAL A 16 -3.68 -4.89 -1.92
CA VAL A 16 -5.06 -4.44 -2.06
C VAL A 16 -5.04 -2.93 -2.13
N VAL A 17 -5.57 -2.36 -3.21
CA VAL A 17 -5.63 -0.91 -3.42
C VAL A 17 -7.08 -0.44 -3.31
N LEU A 18 -7.35 0.41 -2.33
CA LEU A 18 -8.65 1.03 -2.14
C LEU A 18 -8.73 2.32 -2.95
N ASN A 19 -9.45 2.27 -4.06
CA ASN A 19 -9.68 3.43 -4.91
C ASN A 19 -10.76 4.35 -4.31
N ARG A 20 -10.58 5.67 -4.45
CA ARG A 20 -11.51 6.70 -3.95
C ARG A 20 -11.70 6.61 -2.44
N TYR A 21 -10.63 6.34 -1.71
CA TYR A 21 -10.64 6.29 -0.26
C TYR A 21 -10.87 7.68 0.33
N ASP A 22 -11.79 7.77 1.27
CA ASP A 22 -12.01 8.96 2.11
C ASP A 22 -11.99 8.52 3.58
N PRO A 23 -10.94 8.87 4.35
CA PRO A 23 -10.80 8.44 5.75
C PRO A 23 -11.84 9.08 6.68
N ARG A 24 -12.62 10.06 6.20
CA ARG A 24 -13.66 10.73 6.98
C ARG A 24 -15.00 10.00 6.91
N LEU A 25 -15.15 9.05 5.98
CA LEU A 25 -16.38 8.28 5.89
C LEU A 25 -16.47 7.29 7.07
N PRO A 26 -17.61 7.23 7.76
CA PRO A 26 -17.80 6.29 8.86
C PRO A 26 -17.84 4.85 8.33
N GLY A 27 -17.35 3.91 9.14
CA GLY A 27 -17.37 2.48 8.81
C GLY A 27 -15.97 1.90 8.72
N LEU A 28 -15.72 1.15 7.64
CA LEU A 28 -14.52 0.34 7.48
C LEU A 28 -13.32 1.19 7.01
N SER A 29 -12.31 1.34 7.87
CA SER A 29 -11.07 2.02 7.52
C SER A 29 -10.07 1.11 6.78
N ALA A 30 -9.05 1.70 6.16
CA ALA A 30 -7.94 0.93 5.58
C ALA A 30 -7.19 0.11 6.67
N ALA A 31 -7.10 0.64 7.89
CA ALA A 31 -6.51 -0.06 9.02
C ALA A 31 -7.37 -1.27 9.45
N ASP A 32 -8.69 -1.16 9.39
CA ASP A 32 -9.59 -2.28 9.66
C ASP A 32 -9.40 -3.39 8.62
N LEU A 33 -9.33 -3.03 7.33
CA LEU A 33 -9.06 -3.98 6.26
C LEU A 33 -7.70 -4.68 6.42
N GLN A 34 -6.66 -3.93 6.80
CA GLN A 34 -5.34 -4.49 7.05
C GLN A 34 -5.34 -5.49 8.21
N ARG A 35 -6.16 -5.25 9.25
CA ARG A 35 -6.33 -6.17 10.39
C ARG A 35 -7.16 -7.40 10.04
N LEU A 36 -8.24 -7.23 9.27
CA LEU A 36 -9.16 -8.31 8.89
C LEU A 36 -8.56 -9.26 7.85
N GLN A 37 -7.66 -8.76 7.00
CA GLN A 37 -7.01 -9.55 5.97
C GLN A 37 -5.49 -9.53 6.13
N PRO A 38 -4.95 -10.31 7.10
CA PRO A 38 -3.51 -10.47 7.25
C PRO A 38 -2.92 -11.17 6.01
N GLY A 39 -1.82 -10.63 5.51
CA GLY A 39 -1.26 -11.02 4.23
C GLY A 39 -1.09 -9.78 3.36
N PRO A 40 -2.12 -9.37 2.61
CA PRO A 40 -1.98 -8.25 1.68
C PRO A 40 -1.61 -6.94 2.37
N THR A 41 -0.75 -6.16 1.71
CA THR A 41 -0.54 -4.76 2.09
C THR A 41 -1.68 -3.93 1.51
N VAL A 42 -2.39 -3.21 2.39
CA VAL A 42 -3.47 -2.31 2.00
C VAL A 42 -2.89 -0.94 1.67
N LEU A 43 -3.16 -0.46 0.46
CA LEU A 43 -2.82 0.87 -0.05
C LEU A 43 -4.11 1.62 -0.38
N THR A 44 -4.03 2.95 -0.44
CA THR A 44 -5.19 3.81 -0.70
C THR A 44 -4.89 4.81 -1.81
N VAL A 45 -5.91 5.14 -2.60
CA VAL A 45 -5.91 6.28 -3.52
C VAL A 45 -7.03 7.22 -3.09
N ALA A 46 -6.70 8.47 -2.81
CA ALA A 46 -7.62 9.48 -2.36
C ALA A 46 -8.80 9.68 -3.32
N ASN A 47 -9.92 10.11 -2.76
CA ASN A 47 -11.07 10.54 -3.55
C ASN A 47 -10.89 11.99 -4.04
N ASP A 48 -10.50 12.17 -5.29
CA ASP A 48 -10.56 13.46 -6.00
C ASP A 48 -11.47 13.37 -7.23
N PHE A 49 -12.78 13.27 -6.99
CA PHE A 49 -13.77 13.17 -8.05
C PHE A 49 -13.68 14.33 -9.05
N ARG A 50 -13.45 15.55 -8.57
CA ARG A 50 -13.41 16.75 -9.42
C ARG A 50 -12.24 16.69 -10.41
N GLY A 51 -11.03 16.46 -9.91
CA GLY A 51 -9.83 16.40 -10.75
C GLY A 51 -9.89 15.23 -11.73
N VAL A 52 -10.24 14.04 -11.24
CA VAL A 52 -10.31 12.82 -12.07
C VAL A 52 -11.41 12.93 -13.12
N SER A 53 -12.60 13.43 -12.78
CA SER A 53 -13.68 13.58 -13.77
C SER A 53 -13.33 14.62 -14.82
N SER A 54 -12.71 15.75 -14.45
CA SER A 54 -12.27 16.78 -15.41
C SER A 54 -11.23 16.21 -16.37
N SER A 55 -10.29 15.42 -15.85
CA SER A 55 -9.22 14.77 -16.63
C SER A 55 -9.81 13.83 -17.69
N LEU A 56 -10.77 12.99 -17.28
CA LEU A 56 -11.48 12.08 -18.18
C LEU A 56 -12.29 12.84 -19.23
N ASN A 57 -13.05 13.85 -18.82
CA ASN A 57 -13.94 14.60 -19.71
C ASN A 57 -13.18 15.42 -20.76
N HIS A 58 -12.02 15.97 -20.40
CA HIS A 58 -11.19 16.74 -21.32
C HIS A 58 -10.17 15.90 -22.09
N GLY A 59 -10.07 14.59 -21.79
CA GLY A 59 -9.10 13.69 -22.42
C GLY A 59 -7.64 14.05 -22.12
N ARG A 60 -7.39 14.69 -20.97
CA ARG A 60 -6.04 15.11 -20.55
C ARG A 60 -5.58 14.30 -19.35
N PRO A 61 -4.29 13.92 -19.25
CA PRO A 61 -3.75 13.29 -18.06
C PRO A 61 -4.00 14.12 -16.80
N LEU A 62 -4.25 13.45 -15.66
CA LEU A 62 -4.54 14.12 -14.40
C LEU A 62 -3.44 15.08 -13.95
N CYS A 63 -2.18 14.78 -14.25
CA CYS A 63 -1.04 15.65 -13.94
C CYS A 63 -1.06 16.99 -14.71
N GLN A 64 -1.74 17.04 -15.86
CA GLN A 64 -1.93 18.27 -16.64
C GLN A 64 -3.22 18.97 -16.23
N GLU A 65 -4.29 18.22 -15.97
CA GLU A 65 -5.60 18.75 -15.64
C GLU A 65 -5.70 19.31 -14.22
N ALA A 66 -5.20 18.55 -13.24
CA ALA A 66 -5.29 18.84 -11.82
C ALA A 66 -3.93 18.53 -11.16
N PRO A 67 -2.90 19.37 -11.39
CA PRO A 67 -1.52 19.12 -10.95
C PRO A 67 -1.36 19.02 -9.42
N HIS A 68 -2.34 19.53 -8.67
CA HIS A 68 -2.38 19.47 -7.20
C HIS A 68 -3.32 18.39 -6.66
N SER A 69 -3.81 17.50 -7.52
CA SER A 69 -4.66 16.39 -7.09
C SER A 69 -3.91 15.49 -6.10
N PRO A 70 -4.50 15.14 -4.94
CA PRO A 70 -3.86 14.22 -3.99
C PRO A 70 -3.63 12.83 -4.59
N VAL A 71 -4.46 12.44 -5.58
CA VAL A 71 -4.32 11.18 -6.32
C VAL A 71 -2.94 11.06 -6.97
N LEU A 72 -2.32 12.16 -7.40
CA LEU A 72 -0.99 12.12 -8.02
C LEU A 72 0.11 11.71 -7.02
N ALA A 73 0.00 12.18 -5.77
CA ALA A 73 0.93 11.78 -4.71
C ALA A 73 0.73 10.31 -4.32
N ASP A 74 -0.51 9.86 -4.26
CA ASP A 74 -0.84 8.47 -3.96
C ASP A 74 -0.35 7.54 -5.08
N LEU A 75 -0.61 7.89 -6.35
CA LEU A 75 -0.13 7.11 -7.49
C LEU A 75 1.40 7.01 -7.54
N ARG A 76 2.11 8.07 -7.15
CA ARG A 76 3.58 8.02 -7.00
C ARG A 76 3.97 7.02 -5.93
N THR A 77 3.34 7.08 -4.76
CA THR A 77 3.59 6.16 -3.64
C THR A 77 3.29 4.70 -4.03
N LEU A 78 2.21 4.48 -4.76
CA LEU A 78 1.85 3.17 -5.32
C LEU A 78 2.88 2.68 -6.32
N ALA A 79 3.28 3.51 -7.28
CA ALA A 79 4.31 3.15 -8.25
C ALA A 79 5.64 2.81 -7.56
N GLU A 80 6.05 3.62 -6.59
CA GLU A 80 7.24 3.34 -5.79
C GLU A 80 7.12 2.02 -5.03
N THR A 81 5.99 1.76 -4.37
CA THR A 81 5.79 0.53 -3.59
C THR A 81 5.80 -0.71 -4.48
N LEU A 82 5.13 -0.65 -5.63
CA LEU A 82 4.96 -1.80 -6.53
C LEU A 82 6.23 -2.07 -7.34
N LEU A 83 6.94 -1.02 -7.77
CA LEU A 83 8.13 -1.16 -8.62
C LEU A 83 9.39 -1.42 -7.80
N HIS A 84 9.57 -0.80 -6.62
CA HIS A 84 10.76 -1.05 -5.78
C HIS A 84 10.73 -2.39 -5.04
N ARG A 85 9.56 -3.07 -4.97
CA ARG A 85 9.52 -4.46 -4.48
C ARG A 85 10.11 -5.47 -5.46
N SER A 86 10.39 -5.10 -6.70
CA SER A 86 11.19 -5.92 -7.62
C SER A 86 12.65 -6.06 -7.16
N THR A 87 13.11 -5.24 -6.20
CA THR A 87 14.50 -5.12 -5.80
C THR A 87 14.76 -5.26 -4.30
N GLN A 88 13.79 -5.63 -3.46
CA GLN A 88 14.09 -5.82 -2.04
C GLN A 88 14.83 -7.13 -1.75
N PRO A 89 16.04 -7.08 -1.15
CA PRO A 89 16.74 -8.25 -0.65
C PRO A 89 15.99 -8.85 0.53
N LYS A 90 16.06 -10.18 0.63
CA LYS A 90 15.62 -11.03 1.75
C LYS A 90 15.92 -10.34 3.10
N ALA A 91 14.91 -10.28 3.98
CA ALA A 91 14.98 -9.68 5.31
C ALA A 91 16.31 -9.99 6.01
N GLN A 92 17.11 -8.96 6.28
CA GLN A 92 18.26 -9.10 7.15
C GLN A 92 17.74 -9.30 8.57
N ALA A 93 18.08 -10.44 9.15
CA ALA A 93 17.79 -10.79 10.53
C ALA A 93 18.16 -9.63 11.46
N ALA A 94 17.26 -9.29 12.37
CA ALA A 94 17.45 -8.24 13.35
C ALA A 94 18.79 -8.43 14.08
N SER A 95 19.70 -7.48 13.90
CA SER A 95 20.88 -7.40 14.76
C SER A 95 20.41 -7.01 16.17
N PRO A 96 20.86 -7.70 17.23
CA PRO A 96 20.44 -7.39 18.58
C PRO A 96 20.99 -6.01 18.96
N SER A 97 20.09 -5.06 19.23
CA SER A 97 20.44 -3.72 19.70
C SER A 97 21.19 -3.80 21.04
N MET A 98 22.15 -2.88 21.27
CA MET A 98 22.98 -2.86 22.48
C MET A 98 22.16 -2.82 23.78
N LEU A 99 20.93 -2.29 23.76
CA LEU A 99 20.03 -2.31 24.91
C LEU A 99 19.63 -3.74 25.33
N GLY A 100 19.45 -4.65 24.36
CA GLY A 100 19.13 -6.05 24.63
C GLY A 100 20.29 -6.84 25.25
N ARG A 101 21.54 -6.38 25.07
CA ARG A 101 22.71 -6.95 25.73
C ARG A 101 22.80 -6.57 27.20
N LEU A 102 22.41 -5.34 27.54
CA LEU A 102 22.39 -4.87 28.94
C LEU A 102 21.31 -5.57 29.76
N ILE A 103 20.12 -5.78 29.21
CA ILE A 103 19.02 -6.46 29.93
C ILE A 103 19.36 -7.93 30.24
N ARG A 104 20.17 -8.61 29.40
CA ARG A 104 20.64 -9.98 29.68
C ARG A 104 21.70 -10.06 30.77
N ALA A 105 22.45 -8.98 31.03
CA ALA A 105 23.47 -8.96 32.07
C ALA A 105 22.86 -8.84 33.49
N PHE A 106 21.65 -8.29 33.62
CA PHE A 106 20.96 -8.10 34.91
C PHE A 106 20.03 -9.25 35.31
N ARG A 107 20.06 -10.40 34.61
CA ARG A 107 19.18 -11.55 34.88
C ARG A 107 19.91 -12.82 35.34
N LEU A 108 21.08 -12.65 35.94
CA LEU A 108 21.85 -13.70 36.61
C LEU A 108 22.13 -13.26 38.06
N GLU A 109 21.07 -13.16 38.85
CA GLU A 109 21.08 -13.36 40.32
C GLU A 109 19.74 -13.99 40.72
#